data_AF-A0A061QIL7-F1
#
_entry.id   AF-A0A061QIL7-F1
#
_cell.length_a   1.000
_cell.length_b   1.000
_cell.length_c   1.000
_cell.angle_alpha   90.00
_cell.angle_beta   90.00
_cell.angle_gamma   90.00
#
_symmetry.space_group_name_H-M   'P 1'
#
loop_
_entity.id
_entity.type
_entity.pdbx_description
1 polymer ?
#
loop_
_entity_poly.entity_id
_entity_poly.type
_entity_poly.pdbx_seq_one_letter_code
_entity_poly.pdbx_strand_id
1 'polypeptide(L)'
;MSEQFHIVSFNAEQFSSQLSRIQTSFRSPKPDESLLRKELMSNVNFARNFADDILLPFGVEKMMYLDVDTIVQGDIVRLIADTNLTGSKFFAAVASCKQHMEQWFDFSSSLVRRTMKRRDCYINAGVYIVHLPMYREAAIQARILQLIGAHQRHRLWLQGVHQPSFVLALYNYTMLLDRRWNVAGLGWISNMDEALLKSAHVLHWSGAHKPWQCDGFYRSYWDPYGVPPKNCPAQPYPGAPRCR
;
A
#
# COMPACT_ATOMS: atom_id res chain seq x y z
N MET A 1 -11.18 -17.98 -22.99
CA MET A 1 -11.60 -18.02 -21.56
C MET A 1 -11.69 -16.57 -21.11
N SER A 2 -12.85 -16.07 -20.70
CA SER A 2 -12.94 -14.69 -20.21
C SER A 2 -12.20 -14.60 -18.87
N GLU A 3 -11.27 -13.67 -18.73
CA GLU A 3 -10.67 -13.37 -17.44
C GLU A 3 -11.78 -12.95 -16.46
N GLN A 4 -11.93 -13.69 -15.37
CA GLN A 4 -12.94 -13.42 -14.34
C GLN A 4 -12.29 -12.60 -13.23
N PHE A 5 -12.71 -11.35 -13.09
CA PHE A 5 -12.22 -10.45 -12.04
C PHE A 5 -13.18 -10.48 -10.84
N HIS A 6 -12.62 -10.49 -9.64
CA HIS A 6 -13.37 -10.48 -8.40
C HIS A 6 -12.86 -9.37 -7.48
N ILE A 7 -13.78 -8.57 -6.94
CA ILE A 7 -13.47 -7.60 -5.89
C ILE A 7 -13.72 -8.29 -4.55
N VAL A 8 -12.68 -8.38 -3.73
CA VAL A 8 -12.76 -8.92 -2.38
C VAL A 8 -12.57 -7.77 -1.40
N SER A 9 -13.63 -7.38 -0.71
CA SER A 9 -13.54 -6.50 0.45
C SER A 9 -13.37 -7.34 1.72
N PHE A 10 -12.42 -6.97 2.58
CA PHE A 10 -12.30 -7.54 3.91
C PHE A 10 -12.44 -6.43 4.95
N ASN A 11 -13.10 -6.73 6.07
CA ASN A 11 -13.18 -5.83 7.21
C ASN A 11 -12.36 -6.36 8.41
N ALA A 12 -12.19 -5.52 9.42
CA ALA A 12 -11.41 -5.84 10.60
C ALA A 12 -11.96 -7.06 11.37
N GLU A 13 -13.28 -7.26 11.39
CA GLU A 13 -13.94 -8.37 12.08
C GLU A 13 -13.69 -9.70 11.38
N GLN A 14 -13.85 -9.73 10.05
CA GLN A 14 -13.56 -10.89 9.20
C GLN A 14 -12.11 -11.33 9.38
N PHE A 15 -11.16 -10.38 9.35
CA PHE A 15 -9.76 -10.68 9.59
C PHE A 15 -9.52 -11.17 11.04
N SER A 16 -10.16 -10.55 12.03
CA SER A 16 -10.03 -10.93 13.45
C SER A 16 -10.53 -12.34 13.74
N SER A 17 -11.61 -12.78 13.06
CA SER A 17 -12.10 -14.16 13.19
C SER A 17 -11.10 -15.19 12.66
N GLN A 18 -10.39 -14.86 11.58
CA GLN A 18 -9.41 -15.74 10.94
C GLN A 18 -8.01 -15.64 11.57
N LEU A 19 -7.71 -14.56 12.30
CA LEU A 19 -6.46 -14.33 13.03
C LEU A 19 -6.16 -15.45 14.05
N SER A 20 -7.17 -16.10 14.61
CA SER A 20 -7.00 -17.26 15.50
C SER A 20 -6.23 -18.41 14.83
N ARG A 21 -6.39 -18.58 13.50
CA ARG A 21 -5.65 -19.57 12.68
C ARG A 21 -4.20 -19.14 12.41
N ILE A 22 -3.91 -17.84 12.46
CA ILE A 22 -2.58 -17.22 12.29
C ILE A 22 -1.79 -17.26 13.61
N GLN A 23 -2.49 -17.19 14.75
CA GLN A 23 -1.90 -17.06 16.09
C GLN A 23 -1.14 -18.29 16.61
N THR A 24 -1.20 -19.45 15.95
CA THR A 24 -0.30 -20.56 16.29
C THR A 24 1.16 -20.28 15.93
N SER A 25 1.43 -19.31 15.04
CA SER A 25 2.79 -18.98 14.58
C SER A 25 3.18 -17.50 14.62
N PHE A 26 2.24 -16.56 14.88
CA PHE A 26 2.53 -15.13 14.93
C PHE A 26 2.14 -14.49 16.28
N ARG A 27 3.14 -13.93 16.98
CA ARG A 27 2.92 -12.95 18.06
C ARG A 27 3.34 -11.59 17.53
N SER A 28 2.38 -10.65 17.44
CA SER A 28 2.68 -9.26 17.10
C SER A 28 3.75 -8.71 18.05
N PRO A 29 4.77 -8.00 17.54
CA PRO A 29 5.67 -7.21 18.37
C PRO A 29 4.89 -6.34 19.36
N LYS A 30 5.26 -6.32 20.64
CA LYS A 30 4.91 -5.22 21.54
C LYS A 30 5.85 -4.06 21.23
N PRO A 31 5.39 -2.95 20.64
CA PRO A 31 6.24 -1.79 20.40
C PRO A 31 6.27 -0.88 21.62
N ASP A 32 7.26 0.00 21.63
CA ASP A 32 7.33 1.17 22.51
C ASP A 32 6.12 2.08 22.23
N GLU A 33 5.24 2.24 23.23
CA GLU A 33 3.98 2.99 23.11
C GLU A 33 4.16 4.50 22.91
N SER A 34 5.38 5.04 23.06
CA SER A 34 5.61 6.47 23.21
C SER A 34 5.65 7.29 21.90
N LEU A 35 5.70 6.66 20.72
CA LEU A 35 6.00 7.38 19.45
C LEU A 35 5.12 7.05 18.24
N LEU A 36 4.09 6.21 18.38
CA LEU A 36 3.32 5.69 17.24
C LEU A 36 1.81 5.87 17.41
N ARG A 37 1.13 6.29 16.34
CA ARG A 37 -0.34 6.33 16.27
C ARG A 37 -0.91 4.93 16.57
N LYS A 38 -1.79 4.81 17.57
CA LYS A 38 -2.37 3.53 18.03
C LYS A 38 -3.03 2.73 16.91
N GLU A 39 -3.57 3.41 15.90
CA GLU A 39 -4.23 2.82 14.73
C GLU A 39 -3.28 2.04 13.83
N LEU A 40 -1.99 2.42 13.81
CA LEU A 40 -0.96 1.72 13.03
C LEU A 40 -0.63 0.35 13.64
N MET A 41 -1.05 0.07 14.86
CA MET A 41 -0.78 -1.18 15.58
C MET A 41 -1.86 -2.26 15.39
N SER A 42 -2.92 -1.96 14.65
CA SER A 42 -3.97 -2.95 14.37
C SER A 42 -3.40 -4.14 13.61
N ASN A 43 -3.75 -5.36 14.04
CA ASN A 43 -3.36 -6.58 13.32
C ASN A 43 -3.86 -6.57 11.86
N VAL A 44 -4.94 -5.84 11.56
CA VAL A 44 -5.49 -5.67 10.21
C VAL A 44 -4.48 -5.05 9.24
N ASN A 45 -3.53 -4.24 9.72
CA ASN A 45 -2.47 -3.68 8.88
C ASN A 45 -1.48 -4.76 8.37
N PHE A 46 -1.49 -5.95 8.98
CA PHE A 46 -0.78 -7.12 8.47
C PHE A 46 -1.63 -8.01 7.57
N ALA A 47 -2.95 -7.79 7.47
CA ALA A 47 -3.86 -8.67 6.74
C ALA A 47 -3.42 -8.90 5.30
N ARG A 48 -2.90 -7.85 4.64
CA ARG A 48 -2.36 -7.93 3.28
C ARG A 48 -1.19 -8.90 3.11
N ASN A 49 -0.44 -9.18 4.19
CA ASN A 49 0.67 -10.15 4.16
C ASN A 49 0.17 -11.60 4.13
N PHE A 50 -1.10 -11.83 4.47
CA PHE A 50 -1.78 -13.12 4.52
C PHE A 50 -2.84 -13.26 3.42
N ALA A 51 -2.80 -12.38 2.41
CA ALA A 51 -3.83 -12.32 1.39
C ALA A 51 -3.92 -13.62 0.58
N ASP A 52 -2.78 -14.25 0.31
CA ASP A 52 -2.65 -15.51 -0.42
C ASP A 52 -3.13 -16.75 0.36
N ASP A 53 -3.03 -16.71 1.69
CA ASP A 53 -3.38 -17.85 2.54
C ASP A 53 -4.83 -17.84 3.04
N ILE A 54 -5.38 -16.64 3.27
CA ILE A 54 -6.59 -16.48 4.10
C ILE A 54 -7.67 -15.65 3.42
N LEU A 55 -7.29 -14.62 2.65
CA LEU A 55 -8.26 -13.65 2.13
C LEU A 55 -8.80 -14.02 0.75
N LEU A 56 -8.03 -14.78 -0.04
CA LEU A 56 -8.36 -15.06 -1.43
C LEU A 56 -8.70 -16.53 -1.67
N PRO A 57 -9.64 -16.83 -2.59
CA PRO A 57 -9.89 -18.20 -3.03
C PRO A 57 -8.64 -18.88 -3.60
N PHE A 58 -8.62 -20.21 -3.54
CA PHE A 58 -7.60 -20.99 -4.23
C PHE A 58 -7.66 -20.74 -5.75
N GLY A 59 -6.49 -20.70 -6.39
CA GLY A 59 -6.38 -20.54 -7.84
C GLY A 59 -6.29 -19.10 -8.35
N VAL A 60 -6.33 -18.09 -7.48
CA VAL A 60 -6.05 -16.70 -7.89
C VAL A 60 -4.58 -16.54 -8.27
N GLU A 61 -4.32 -16.04 -9.48
CA GLU A 61 -2.98 -15.86 -10.02
C GLU A 61 -2.40 -14.48 -9.68
N LYS A 62 -3.13 -13.41 -10.01
CA LYS A 62 -2.75 -12.02 -9.75
C LYS A 62 -3.74 -11.35 -8.79
N MET A 63 -3.22 -10.57 -7.86
CA MET A 63 -4.01 -9.70 -6.97
C MET A 63 -3.54 -8.26 -7.12
N MET A 64 -4.49 -7.32 -7.20
CA MET A 64 -4.23 -5.91 -6.93
C MET A 64 -4.72 -5.55 -5.53
N TYR A 65 -3.85 -4.94 -4.74
CA TYR A 65 -4.20 -4.37 -3.44
C TYR A 65 -4.40 -2.86 -3.56
N LEU A 66 -5.40 -2.34 -2.86
CA LEU A 66 -5.75 -0.92 -2.78
C LEU A 66 -5.96 -0.56 -1.31
N ASP A 67 -5.26 0.45 -0.81
CA ASP A 67 -5.56 1.05 0.50
C ASP A 67 -6.96 1.71 0.47
N VAL A 68 -7.58 1.80 1.65
CA VAL A 68 -8.95 2.32 1.83
C VAL A 68 -9.09 3.82 1.52
N ASP A 69 -7.98 4.53 1.36
CA ASP A 69 -7.90 5.96 1.10
C ASP A 69 -7.53 6.24 -0.37
N THR A 70 -8.10 5.45 -1.26
CA THR A 70 -7.88 5.53 -2.70
C THR A 70 -9.18 5.80 -3.48
N ILE A 71 -9.05 6.45 -4.63
CA ILE A 71 -10.10 6.56 -5.65
C ILE A 71 -9.56 5.98 -6.94
N VAL A 72 -10.30 5.03 -7.51
CA VAL A 72 -10.01 4.46 -8.83
C VAL A 72 -10.77 5.28 -9.87
N GLN A 73 -10.05 5.87 -10.83
CA GLN A 73 -10.62 6.66 -11.93
C GLN A 73 -10.21 6.16 -13.32
N GLY A 74 -9.27 5.20 -13.39
CA GLY A 74 -8.83 4.55 -14.63
C GLY A 74 -9.09 3.04 -14.63
N ASP A 75 -8.83 2.40 -15.76
CA ASP A 75 -9.05 0.96 -15.94
C ASP A 75 -7.95 0.13 -15.26
N ILE A 76 -8.20 -0.25 -14.00
CA ILE A 76 -7.31 -1.11 -13.23
C ILE A 76 -7.39 -2.58 -13.65
N VAL A 77 -8.48 -3.00 -14.31
CA VAL A 77 -8.64 -4.37 -14.79
C VAL A 77 -7.64 -4.60 -15.92
N ARG A 78 -7.60 -3.68 -16.88
CA ARG A 78 -6.59 -3.66 -17.93
C ARG A 78 -5.17 -3.56 -17.38
N LEU A 79 -4.93 -2.75 -16.35
CA LEU A 79 -3.61 -2.69 -15.71
C LEU A 79 -3.17 -4.07 -15.20
N ILE A 80 -4.03 -4.79 -14.49
CA ILE A 80 -3.74 -6.12 -13.96
C ILE A 80 -3.43 -7.09 -15.10
N ALA A 81 -4.21 -7.05 -16.18
CA ALA A 81 -4.00 -7.88 -17.37
C ALA A 81 -2.66 -7.57 -18.06
N ASP A 82 -2.40 -6.29 -18.36
CA ASP A 82 -1.22 -5.79 -19.10
C ASP A 82 0.08 -5.88 -18.29
N THR A 83 0.01 -5.97 -16.95
CA THR A 83 1.20 -6.11 -16.11
C THR A 83 1.75 -7.54 -16.19
N ASN A 84 2.86 -7.68 -16.91
CA ASN A 84 3.56 -8.95 -17.08
C ASN A 84 4.54 -9.23 -15.93
N LEU A 85 4.06 -9.93 -14.91
CA LEU A 85 4.84 -10.33 -13.73
C LEU A 85 5.46 -11.71 -13.96
N THR A 86 6.78 -11.78 -14.15
CA THR A 86 7.48 -13.04 -14.47
C THR A 86 8.84 -13.14 -13.79
N GLY A 87 9.29 -14.39 -13.58
CA GLY A 87 10.60 -14.69 -13.00
C GLY A 87 10.81 -14.01 -11.65
N SER A 88 11.89 -13.23 -11.53
CA SER A 88 12.20 -12.52 -10.29
C SER A 88 11.38 -11.24 -10.10
N LYS A 89 10.50 -10.86 -11.02
CA LYS A 89 9.70 -9.62 -10.95
C LYS A 89 8.22 -9.95 -10.82
N PHE A 90 7.81 -10.34 -9.62
CA PHE A 90 6.43 -10.77 -9.33
C PHE A 90 5.62 -9.77 -8.48
N PHE A 91 6.19 -8.60 -8.19
CA PHE A 91 5.53 -7.53 -7.44
C PHE A 91 5.66 -6.23 -8.21
N ALA A 92 4.55 -5.53 -8.47
CA ALA A 92 4.54 -4.29 -9.22
C ALA A 92 3.92 -3.16 -8.39
N ALA A 93 4.63 -2.04 -8.29
CA ALA A 93 4.18 -0.88 -7.53
C ALA A 93 4.77 0.42 -8.10
N VAL A 94 4.19 1.55 -7.71
CA VAL A 94 4.73 2.88 -8.05
C VAL A 94 5.70 3.32 -6.96
N ALA A 95 6.86 3.87 -7.38
CA ALA A 95 7.80 4.51 -6.47
C ALA A 95 7.55 6.03 -6.37
N SER A 96 7.76 6.57 -5.18
CA SER A 96 7.73 8.00 -4.88
C SER A 96 9.14 8.54 -4.76
N CYS A 97 9.63 9.23 -5.79
CA CYS A 97 10.97 9.83 -5.79
C CYS A 97 11.09 11.13 -5.00
N LYS A 98 10.00 11.58 -4.36
CA LYS A 98 10.06 12.64 -3.34
C LYS A 98 10.63 12.13 -2.02
N GLN A 99 10.71 10.81 -1.87
CA GLN A 99 11.31 10.15 -0.72
C GLN A 99 12.33 9.11 -1.19
N HIS A 100 13.39 8.94 -0.42
CA HIS A 100 14.43 7.95 -0.70
C HIS A 100 14.44 6.87 0.38
N MET A 101 14.93 5.67 0.01
CA MET A 101 15.01 4.54 0.94
C MET A 101 15.74 4.90 2.24
N GLU A 102 16.76 5.75 2.20
CA GLU A 102 17.53 6.16 3.40
C GLU A 102 16.73 6.98 4.43
N GLN A 103 15.59 7.55 4.05
CA GLN A 103 14.69 8.21 5.02
C GLN A 103 13.86 7.19 5.80
N TRP A 104 13.72 5.97 5.29
CA TRP A 104 12.89 4.91 5.87
C TRP A 104 13.73 3.80 6.50
N PHE A 105 14.88 3.48 5.95
CA PHE A 105 15.68 2.30 6.31
C PHE A 105 17.00 2.66 6.98
N ASP A 106 17.43 1.81 7.91
CA ASP A 106 18.71 1.99 8.61
C ASP A 106 19.85 1.34 7.82
N PHE A 107 20.58 2.16 7.06
CA PHE A 107 21.72 1.71 6.25
C PHE A 107 23.00 1.45 7.05
N SER A 108 23.00 1.57 8.38
CA SER A 108 24.08 0.98 9.17
C SER A 108 24.01 -0.56 9.14
N SER A 109 22.79 -1.11 9.03
CA SER A 109 22.54 -2.55 8.92
C SER A 109 23.13 -3.13 7.63
N SER A 110 23.93 -4.19 7.77
CA SER A 110 24.50 -4.93 6.63
C SER A 110 23.42 -5.61 5.78
N LEU A 111 22.32 -6.06 6.41
CA LEU A 111 21.17 -6.63 5.72
C LEU A 111 20.52 -5.60 4.79
N VAL A 112 20.27 -4.38 5.29
CA VAL A 112 19.68 -3.29 4.51
C VAL A 112 20.61 -2.91 3.36
N ARG A 113 21.90 -2.66 3.64
CA ARG A 113 22.90 -2.28 2.63
C ARG A 113 23.06 -3.29 1.49
N ARG A 114 22.96 -4.59 1.80
CA ARG A 114 23.05 -5.65 0.78
C ARG A 114 21.75 -5.83 -0.01
N THR A 115 20.63 -5.39 0.55
CA THR A 115 19.31 -5.59 -0.07
C THR A 115 18.93 -4.42 -0.96
N MET A 116 19.13 -3.17 -0.52
CA MET A 116 18.62 -1.97 -1.19
C MET A 116 19.66 -0.87 -1.34
N LYS A 117 19.39 0.09 -2.23
CA LYS A 117 20.24 1.27 -2.45
C LYS A 117 19.65 2.50 -1.77
N ARG A 118 20.52 3.32 -1.17
CA ARG A 118 20.15 4.52 -0.38
C ARG A 118 19.28 5.51 -1.14
N ARG A 119 19.68 5.81 -2.38
CA ARG A 119 19.11 6.86 -3.23
C ARG A 119 17.93 6.38 -4.08
N ASP A 120 17.56 5.11 -4.00
CA ASP A 120 16.39 4.63 -4.73
C ASP A 120 15.11 5.28 -4.19
N CYS A 121 14.16 5.52 -5.08
CA CYS A 121 12.87 6.08 -4.74
C CYS A 121 12.09 5.13 -3.82
N TYR A 122 11.45 5.65 -2.79
CA TYR A 122 10.68 4.84 -1.85
C TYR A 122 9.48 4.18 -2.53
N ILE A 123 9.23 2.90 -2.26
CA ILE A 123 8.08 2.17 -2.80
C ILE A 123 6.93 2.25 -1.80
N ASN A 124 5.84 2.92 -2.17
CA ASN A 124 4.62 2.90 -1.37
C ASN A 124 3.84 1.62 -1.67
N ALA A 125 3.79 0.71 -0.70
CA ALA A 125 3.02 -0.54 -0.78
C ALA A 125 1.52 -0.41 -0.42
N GLY A 126 0.89 0.75 -0.68
CA GLY A 126 -0.55 0.93 -0.50
C GLY A 126 -1.37 0.68 -1.77
N VAL A 127 -0.71 0.64 -2.93
CA VAL A 127 -1.28 0.16 -4.19
C VAL A 127 -0.23 -0.68 -4.90
N TYR A 128 -0.53 -1.94 -5.17
CA TYR A 128 0.39 -2.85 -5.85
C TYR A 128 -0.35 -3.99 -6.55
N ILE A 129 0.35 -4.63 -7.49
CA ILE A 129 -0.07 -5.89 -8.12
C ILE A 129 0.95 -6.96 -7.76
N VAL A 130 0.49 -8.15 -7.42
CA VAL A 130 1.36 -9.27 -7.06
C VAL A 130 0.91 -10.56 -7.73
N HIS A 131 1.87 -11.35 -8.19
CA HIS A 131 1.64 -12.69 -8.71
C HIS A 131 1.76 -13.70 -7.56
N LEU A 132 0.62 -14.22 -7.09
CA LEU A 132 0.49 -14.97 -5.83
C LEU A 132 1.25 -16.31 -5.82
N PRO A 133 1.26 -17.14 -6.89
CA PRO A 133 2.07 -18.36 -6.89
C PRO A 133 3.57 -18.11 -6.66
N MET A 134 4.15 -17.10 -7.32
CA MET A 134 5.56 -16.72 -7.16
C MET A 134 5.82 -16.08 -5.78
N TYR A 135 4.87 -15.30 -5.26
CA TYR A 135 4.96 -14.76 -3.89
C TYR A 135 5.04 -15.87 -2.84
N ARG A 136 4.24 -16.94 -2.99
CA ARG A 136 4.26 -18.14 -2.15
C ARG A 136 5.55 -18.93 -2.31
N GLU A 137 5.97 -19.20 -3.55
CA GLU A 137 7.21 -19.93 -3.86
C GLU A 137 8.45 -19.23 -3.27
N ALA A 138 8.49 -17.90 -3.33
CA ALA A 138 9.56 -17.10 -2.74
C ALA A 138 9.44 -16.94 -1.20
N ALA A 139 8.45 -17.57 -0.57
CA ALA A 139 8.18 -17.53 0.87
C ALA A 139 8.17 -16.10 1.46
N ILE A 140 7.59 -15.14 0.73
CA ILE A 140 7.67 -13.71 1.11
C ILE A 140 7.01 -13.44 2.45
N GLN A 141 5.87 -14.06 2.74
CA GLN A 141 5.21 -13.94 4.04
C GLN A 141 6.15 -14.35 5.19
N ALA A 142 6.78 -15.53 5.12
CA ALA A 142 7.75 -15.98 6.11
C ALA A 142 8.94 -15.00 6.24
N ARG A 143 9.43 -14.47 5.12
CA ARG A 143 10.49 -13.45 5.11
C ARG A 143 10.06 -12.15 5.81
N ILE A 144 8.84 -11.69 5.60
CA ILE A 144 8.30 -10.50 6.29
C ILE A 144 8.30 -10.73 7.80
N LEU A 145 7.82 -11.89 8.26
CA LEU A 145 7.80 -12.23 9.68
C LEU A 145 9.21 -12.27 10.29
N GLN A 146 10.17 -12.86 9.57
CA GLN A 146 11.57 -12.87 9.99
C GLN A 146 12.16 -11.46 10.08
N LEU A 147 11.87 -10.58 9.12
CA LEU A 147 12.34 -9.20 9.12
C LEU A 147 11.76 -8.38 10.28
N ILE A 148 10.49 -8.60 10.62
CA ILE A 148 9.84 -8.01 11.80
C ILE A 148 10.57 -8.45 13.08
N GLY A 149 10.81 -9.75 13.25
CA GLY A 149 11.54 -10.26 14.41
C GLY A 149 13.02 -9.85 14.43
N ALA A 150 13.64 -9.63 13.27
CA ALA A 150 14.99 -9.12 13.17
C ALA A 150 15.06 -7.63 13.57
N HIS A 151 14.07 -6.83 13.16
CA HIS A 151 14.00 -5.41 13.51
C HIS A 151 13.99 -5.15 15.02
N GLN A 152 13.33 -6.02 15.78
CA GLN A 152 13.29 -5.94 17.25
C GLN A 152 14.67 -6.12 17.90
N ARG A 153 15.56 -6.89 17.27
CA ARG A 153 16.91 -7.19 17.78
C ARG A 153 17.96 -6.27 17.19
N HIS A 154 17.76 -5.86 15.94
CA HIS A 154 18.66 -5.02 15.17
C HIS A 154 17.81 -4.03 14.39
N ARG A 155 17.95 -2.73 14.67
CA ARG A 155 17.17 -1.70 13.98
C ARG A 155 17.40 -1.79 12.46
N LEU A 156 16.35 -2.16 11.73
CA LEU A 156 16.37 -2.27 10.25
C LEU A 156 15.75 -1.08 9.53
N TRP A 157 14.87 -0.33 10.21
CA TRP A 157 14.21 0.84 9.66
C TRP A 157 14.09 1.95 10.70
N LEU A 158 13.84 3.16 10.22
CA LEU A 158 13.82 4.38 11.02
C LEU A 158 12.40 4.78 11.41
N GLN A 159 11.41 4.46 10.56
CA GLN A 159 10.03 4.86 10.71
C GLN A 159 9.07 3.87 10.04
N GLY A 160 7.81 3.89 10.48
CA GLY A 160 6.77 2.96 10.03
C GLY A 160 6.79 1.64 10.81
N VAL A 161 5.62 1.00 10.91
CA VAL A 161 5.45 -0.24 11.70
C VAL A 161 5.52 -1.48 10.81
N HIS A 162 4.71 -1.51 9.75
CA HIS A 162 4.51 -2.73 8.96
C HIS A 162 5.05 -2.61 7.54
N GLN A 163 4.84 -1.45 6.91
CA GLN A 163 5.25 -1.20 5.52
C GLN A 163 6.75 -1.41 5.26
N PRO A 164 7.69 -1.01 6.16
CA PRO A 164 9.11 -1.21 5.90
C PRO A 164 9.50 -2.68 5.74
N SER A 165 8.93 -3.58 6.56
CA SER A 165 9.19 -5.02 6.45
C SER A 165 8.74 -5.60 5.10
N PHE A 166 7.58 -5.15 4.62
CA PHE A 166 7.02 -5.54 3.32
C PHE A 166 7.89 -5.05 2.16
N VAL A 167 8.25 -3.76 2.16
CA VAL A 167 9.13 -3.16 1.14
C VAL A 167 10.51 -3.84 1.13
N LEU A 168 11.10 -4.10 2.30
CA LEU A 168 12.39 -4.78 2.40
C LEU A 168 12.34 -6.23 1.91
N ALA A 169 11.24 -6.95 2.13
CA ALA A 169 11.07 -8.31 1.62
C ALA A 169 10.93 -8.36 0.09
N LEU A 170 10.26 -7.35 -0.49
CA LEU A 170 9.87 -7.32 -1.90
C LEU A 170 10.77 -6.49 -2.81
N TYR A 171 11.73 -5.76 -2.25
CA TYR A 171 12.57 -4.80 -3.00
C TYR A 171 13.19 -5.40 -4.28
N ASN A 172 13.86 -6.55 -4.17
CA ASN A 172 14.49 -7.20 -5.33
C ASN A 172 13.47 -7.78 -6.32
N TYR A 173 12.24 -8.03 -5.86
CA TYR A 173 11.15 -8.59 -6.66
C TYR A 173 10.26 -7.54 -7.32
N THR A 174 10.58 -6.26 -7.11
CA THR A 174 9.74 -5.15 -7.55
C THR A 174 9.99 -4.78 -9.02
N MET A 175 8.91 -4.69 -9.80
CA MET A 175 8.78 -3.98 -11.07
C MET A 175 8.15 -2.61 -10.79
N LEU A 176 8.71 -1.54 -11.36
CA LEU A 176 8.18 -0.20 -11.18
C LEU A 176 7.12 0.10 -12.24
N LEU A 177 5.96 0.58 -11.79
CA LEU A 177 4.88 1.07 -12.64
C LEU A 177 5.03 2.56 -12.93
N ASP A 178 4.45 3.01 -14.04
CA ASP A 178 4.28 4.43 -14.35
C ASP A 178 3.59 5.17 -13.19
N ARG A 179 4.07 6.36 -12.86
CA ARG A 179 3.56 7.18 -11.74
C ARG A 179 2.04 7.43 -11.83
N ARG A 180 1.47 7.48 -13.04
CA ARG A 180 0.03 7.66 -13.26
C ARG A 180 -0.80 6.49 -12.76
N TRP A 181 -0.22 5.30 -12.57
CA TRP A 181 -0.98 4.15 -12.05
C TRP A 181 -1.37 4.32 -10.58
N ASN A 182 -0.57 5.04 -9.79
CA ASN A 182 -0.86 5.35 -8.39
C ASN A 182 -0.23 6.69 -8.01
N VAL A 183 -1.05 7.75 -8.05
CA VAL A 183 -0.65 9.08 -7.62
C VAL A 183 -0.83 9.18 -6.11
N ALA A 184 0.19 8.68 -5.40
CA ALA A 184 0.30 8.74 -3.95
C ALA A 184 0.77 10.12 -3.46
N GLY A 185 0.58 10.37 -2.16
CA GLY A 185 1.03 11.57 -1.48
C GLY A 185 -0.03 12.67 -1.39
N LEU A 186 -1.28 12.39 -1.78
CA LEU A 186 -2.36 13.37 -1.69
C LEU A 186 -2.68 13.78 -0.24
N GLY A 187 -2.27 12.98 0.75
CA GLY A 187 -2.36 13.35 2.18
C GLY A 187 -1.14 14.12 2.73
N TRP A 188 -0.15 14.42 1.89
CA TRP A 188 1.08 15.14 2.27
C TRP A 188 1.36 16.38 1.41
N ILE A 189 0.99 16.35 0.13
CA ILE A 189 1.37 17.34 -0.88
C ILE A 189 0.10 18.10 -1.30
N SER A 190 0.00 19.39 -0.97
CA SER A 190 -1.17 20.23 -1.29
C SER A 190 -1.13 20.89 -2.68
N ASN A 191 -0.01 20.80 -3.40
CA ASN A 191 0.23 21.42 -4.71
C ASN A 191 0.61 20.40 -5.80
N MET A 192 -0.12 19.29 -5.87
CA MET A 192 0.03 18.26 -6.90
C MET A 192 -0.37 18.84 -8.26
N ASP A 193 0.40 18.51 -9.30
CA ASP A 193 0.11 18.92 -10.68
C ASP A 193 -1.28 18.42 -11.12
N GLU A 194 -2.11 19.35 -11.59
CA GLU A 194 -3.48 19.07 -12.02
C GLU A 194 -3.53 18.13 -13.24
N ALA A 195 -2.57 18.23 -14.16
CA ALA A 195 -2.48 17.33 -15.30
C ALA A 195 -2.19 15.89 -14.85
N LEU A 196 -1.36 15.73 -13.82
CA LEU A 196 -1.11 14.42 -13.21
C LEU A 196 -2.36 13.88 -12.49
N LEU A 197 -3.09 14.73 -11.74
CA LEU A 197 -4.33 14.32 -11.08
C LEU A 197 -5.38 13.83 -12.08
N LYS A 198 -5.56 14.54 -13.21
CA LYS A 198 -6.52 14.16 -14.25
C LYS A 198 -6.13 12.89 -15.01
N SER A 199 -4.83 12.61 -15.13
CA SER A 199 -4.32 11.43 -15.87
C SER A 199 -4.03 10.22 -14.99
N ALA A 200 -4.25 10.32 -13.67
CA ALA A 200 -4.06 9.20 -12.76
C ALA A 200 -5.07 8.08 -13.01
N HIS A 201 -4.73 6.85 -12.70
CA HIS A 201 -5.67 5.73 -12.65
C HIS A 201 -6.14 5.48 -11.23
N VAL A 202 -5.25 5.67 -10.25
CA VAL A 202 -5.56 5.66 -8.82
C VAL A 202 -5.04 6.94 -8.19
N LEU A 203 -5.93 7.65 -7.50
CA LEU A 203 -5.61 8.75 -6.60
C LEU A 203 -5.49 8.18 -5.19
N HIS A 204 -4.41 8.51 -4.46
CA HIS A 204 -4.13 7.89 -3.18
C HIS A 204 -3.72 8.92 -2.11
N TRP A 205 -4.56 9.06 -1.08
CA TRP A 205 -4.36 9.94 0.08
C TRP A 205 -3.41 9.35 1.12
N SER A 206 -2.28 8.81 0.67
CA SER A 206 -1.20 8.43 1.57
C SER A 206 -0.71 9.67 2.31
N GLY A 207 -0.86 9.65 3.64
CA GLY A 207 -0.47 10.72 4.53
C GLY A 207 -1.50 11.15 5.54
N ALA A 208 -1.26 12.30 6.18
CA ALA A 208 -2.01 12.76 7.34
C ALA A 208 -3.32 13.45 6.97
N HIS A 209 -3.34 14.26 5.90
CA HIS A 209 -4.52 15.04 5.49
C HIS A 209 -5.50 14.18 4.69
N LYS A 210 -6.35 13.44 5.39
CA LYS A 210 -7.30 12.52 4.78
C LYS A 210 -8.49 13.27 4.18
N PRO A 211 -9.10 12.77 3.09
CA PRO A 211 -10.15 13.50 2.39
C PRO A 211 -11.47 13.58 3.17
N TRP A 212 -11.66 12.72 4.17
CA TRP A 212 -12.78 12.77 5.12
C TRP A 212 -12.50 13.67 6.35
N GLN A 213 -11.45 14.49 6.33
CA GLN A 213 -11.16 15.49 7.36
C GLN A 213 -11.41 16.90 6.80
N CYS A 214 -11.78 17.87 7.64
CA CYS A 214 -12.03 19.25 7.16
C CYS A 214 -10.80 19.85 6.47
N ASP A 215 -9.60 19.56 6.97
CA ASP A 215 -8.30 20.00 6.45
C ASP A 215 -7.71 19.03 5.41
N GLY A 216 -8.52 18.08 4.92
CA GLY A 216 -8.13 17.16 3.86
C GLY A 216 -7.79 17.90 2.56
N PHE A 217 -6.76 17.43 1.86
CA PHE A 217 -6.43 17.94 0.52
C PHE A 217 -7.26 17.25 -0.56
N TYR A 218 -7.45 17.92 -1.69
CA TYR A 218 -8.16 17.40 -2.89
C TYR A 218 -9.53 16.78 -2.61
N ARG A 219 -10.24 17.23 -1.56
CA ARG A 219 -11.53 16.67 -1.16
C ARG A 219 -12.55 16.66 -2.29
N SER A 220 -12.42 17.63 -3.18
CA SER A 220 -13.24 17.71 -4.38
C SER A 220 -13.26 16.43 -5.21
N TYR A 221 -12.18 15.65 -5.28
CA TYR A 221 -12.14 14.33 -5.95
C TYR A 221 -12.78 13.19 -5.14
N TRP A 222 -12.89 13.34 -3.82
CA TRP A 222 -13.38 12.30 -2.90
C TRP A 222 -14.86 12.49 -2.52
N ASP A 223 -15.27 13.73 -2.25
CA ASP A 223 -16.62 14.09 -1.80
C ASP A 223 -17.77 13.52 -2.67
N PRO A 224 -17.62 13.32 -4.01
CA PRO A 224 -18.66 12.67 -4.81
C PRO A 224 -18.91 11.19 -4.47
N TYR A 225 -17.97 10.51 -3.82
CA TYR A 225 -18.02 9.08 -3.53
C TYR A 225 -18.02 8.76 -2.02
N GLY A 226 -17.41 9.61 -1.21
CA GLY A 226 -17.30 9.45 0.23
C GLY A 226 -18.38 10.18 1.02
N VAL A 227 -18.41 9.95 2.34
CA VAL A 227 -19.22 10.77 3.25
C VAL A 227 -18.42 12.03 3.58
N PRO A 228 -18.89 13.22 3.17
CA PRO A 228 -18.18 14.45 3.47
C PRO A 228 -18.18 14.70 4.99
N PRO A 229 -17.10 15.22 5.56
CA PRO A 229 -17.07 15.58 6.97
C PRO A 229 -18.11 16.67 7.27
N LYS A 230 -18.86 16.47 8.36
CA LYS A 230 -19.90 17.41 8.80
C LYS A 230 -19.27 18.77 9.12
N ASN A 231 -19.96 19.84 8.75
CA ASN A 231 -19.58 21.24 9.05
C ASN A 231 -18.28 21.73 8.39
N CYS A 232 -17.79 21.07 7.34
CA CYS A 232 -16.66 21.57 6.56
C CYS A 232 -17.17 22.25 5.27
N PRO A 233 -16.52 23.34 4.80
CA PRO A 233 -16.88 23.95 3.52
C PRO A 233 -16.70 22.94 2.37
N ALA A 234 -17.64 22.96 1.43
CA ALA A 234 -17.58 22.16 0.21
C ALA A 234 -16.43 22.67 -0.68
N GLN A 235 -15.67 21.76 -1.30
CA GLN A 235 -14.65 22.11 -2.29
C GLN A 235 -15.19 21.82 -3.69
N PRO A 236 -15.18 22.80 -4.62
CA PRO A 236 -15.70 22.58 -5.97
C PRO A 236 -14.89 21.50 -6.71
N TYR A 237 -15.59 20.57 -7.36
CA TYR A 237 -14.99 19.54 -8.22
C TYR A 237 -14.42 20.16 -9.50
N PRO A 238 -13.14 19.96 -9.85
CA PRO A 238 -12.53 20.54 -11.05
C PRO A 238 -13.14 20.02 -12.37
N GLY A 239 -13.96 18.97 -12.33
CA GLY A 239 -14.66 18.39 -13.48
C GLY A 239 -16.18 18.54 -13.48
N ALA A 240 -16.78 19.30 -12.55
CA ALA A 240 -18.23 19.49 -12.57
C ALA A 240 -18.62 20.30 -13.82
N PRO A 241 -19.54 19.82 -14.67
CA PRO A 241 -20.07 20.65 -15.75
C PRO A 241 -20.63 21.91 -15.12
N ARG A 242 -20.12 23.08 -15.51
CA ARG A 242 -20.77 24.35 -15.17
C ARG A 242 -22.12 24.32 -15.88
N CYS A 243 -23.21 24.17 -15.12
CA CYS A 243 -24.53 24.46 -15.65
C CYS A 243 -24.49 25.89 -16.19
N ARG A 244 -24.61 26.03 -17.51
CA ARG A 244 -24.93 27.30 -18.16
C ARG A 244 -26.43 27.50 -18.08
#